data_AF-A0A519RZG1-F1
#
_entry.id   AF-A0A519RZG1-F1
#
_cell.length_a   1.000
_cell.length_b   1.000
_cell.length_c   1.000
_cell.angle_alpha   90.00
_cell.angle_beta   90.00
_cell.angle_gamma   90.00
#
_symmetry.space_group_name_H-M   'P 1'
#
loop_
_entity.id
_entity.type
_entity.pdbx_description
1 polymer ?
#
loop_
_entity_poly.entity_id
_entity_poly.type
_entity_poly.pdbx_seq_one_letter_code
_entity_poly.pdbx_strand_id
1 'polypeptide(L)'
;MKIICIGRNYADHVAELQNEIPTAPVIFMKPETALVQRGQPFFYPDFSTDVHYELELVLRVSKNGRHIEEQFAHTYFDALTLGIDFTARDLQSELKKKGLPWELAKA
;
A
#
# COMPACT_ATOMS: atom_id res chain seq x y z
N MET A 1 -2.61 7.97 -13.25
CA MET A 1 -3.13 8.07 -11.85
C MET A 1 -2.06 7.57 -10.87
N LYS A 2 -2.10 7.96 -9.58
CA LYS A 2 -1.19 7.44 -8.54
C LYS A 2 -1.99 6.81 -7.40
N ILE A 3 -1.47 5.73 -6.83
CA ILE A 3 -2.01 5.09 -5.63
C ILE A 3 -0.96 5.26 -4.55
N ILE A 4 -1.30 5.97 -3.47
CA ILE A 4 -0.41 6.21 -2.34
C ILE A 4 -0.85 5.27 -1.21
N CYS A 5 0.09 4.49 -0.70
CA CYS A 5 -0.15 3.46 0.30
C CYS A 5 0.58 3.80 1.60
N ILE A 6 -0.02 3.42 2.74
CA ILE A 6 0.53 3.66 4.08
C ILE A 6 0.83 2.30 4.73
N GLY A 7 2.11 2.00 4.93
CA GLY A 7 2.54 0.82 5.66
C GLY A 7 2.51 1.05 7.17
N ARG A 8 2.35 -0.05 7.93
CA ARG A 8 2.41 -0.07 9.41
C ARG A 8 1.36 0.81 10.09
N ASN A 9 0.15 0.87 9.54
CA ASN A 9 -0.93 1.72 10.05
C ASN A 9 -1.90 1.00 11.03
N TYR A 10 -1.66 -0.28 11.32
CA TYR A 10 -2.41 -1.08 12.29
C TYR A 10 -1.45 -1.69 13.30
N ALA A 11 -1.67 -1.44 14.60
CA ALA A 11 -0.76 -1.88 15.67
C ALA A 11 -0.57 -3.40 15.70
N ASP A 12 -1.65 -4.16 15.51
CA ASP A 12 -1.62 -5.63 15.50
C ASP A 12 -0.77 -6.16 14.35
N HIS A 13 -0.87 -5.56 13.16
CA HIS A 13 -0.06 -5.93 12.00
C HIS A 13 1.42 -5.57 12.16
N VAL A 14 1.71 -4.47 12.87
CA VAL A 14 3.09 -4.11 13.23
C VAL A 14 3.70 -5.17 14.16
N ALA A 15 2.94 -5.62 15.15
CA ALA A 15 3.35 -6.66 16.09
C ALA A 15 3.54 -8.03 15.39
N GLU A 16 2.61 -8.41 14.50
CA GLU A 16 2.68 -9.62 13.68
C GLU A 16 4.02 -9.72 12.92
N LEU A 17 4.42 -8.62 12.28
CA LEU A 17 5.64 -8.55 11.49
C LEU A 17 6.90 -8.20 12.30
N GLN A 18 6.81 -8.19 13.64
CA GLN A 18 7.90 -7.85 14.57
C GLN A 18 8.62 -6.55 14.20
N ASN A 19 7.87 -5.56 13.71
CA ASN A 19 8.42 -4.27 13.34
C ASN A 19 8.28 -3.26 14.49
N GLU A 20 9.15 -2.26 14.52
CA GLU A 20 8.95 -1.10 15.39
C GLU A 20 7.80 -0.23 14.85
N ILE A 21 7.00 0.31 15.78
CA ILE A 21 5.96 1.30 15.48
C ILE A 21 6.68 2.56 14.98
N PRO A 22 6.44 2.98 13.73
CA PRO A 22 7.16 4.11 13.18
C PRO A 22 6.62 5.42 13.78
N THR A 23 7.50 6.40 13.97
CA THR A 23 7.14 7.75 14.45
C THR A 23 6.51 8.62 13.36
N ALA A 24 6.66 8.23 12.10
CA ALA A 24 6.06 8.85 10.93
C ALA A 24 5.52 7.77 9.97
N PRO A 25 4.48 8.06 9.17
CA PRO A 25 3.92 7.07 8.24
C PRO A 25 4.96 6.53 7.26
N VAL A 26 4.95 5.21 7.03
CA VAL A 26 5.72 4.59 5.94
C VAL A 26 4.93 4.74 4.66
N ILE A 27 5.45 5.50 3.70
CA ILE A 27 4.74 5.82 2.47
C ILE A 27 5.42 5.14 1.28
N PHE A 28 4.63 4.49 0.44
CA PHE A 28 5.06 3.97 -0.87
C PHE A 28 3.94 4.18 -1.89
N MET A 29 4.21 3.84 -3.16
CA MET A 29 3.25 4.03 -4.24
C MET A 29 3.09 2.77 -5.08
N LYS A 30 1.89 2.62 -5.65
CA LYS A 30 1.63 1.69 -6.75
C LYS A 30 1.27 2.47 -8.01
N PRO A 31 1.71 2.02 -9.20
CA PRO A 31 1.29 2.59 -10.46
C PRO A 31 -0.17 2.24 -10.75
N GLU A 32 -0.76 2.96 -11.70
CA GLU A 32 -2.10 2.64 -12.21
C GLU A 32 -2.20 1.22 -12.80
N THR A 33 -1.09 0.72 -13.36
CA THR A 33 -0.99 -0.64 -13.91
C THR A 33 -1.08 -1.74 -12.86
N ALA A 34 -0.96 -1.43 -11.56
CA ALA A 34 -1.14 -2.40 -10.48
C ALA A 34 -2.63 -2.71 -10.21
N LEU A 35 -3.57 -1.94 -10.79
CA LEU A 35 -4.99 -2.24 -10.65
C LEU A 35 -5.39 -3.42 -11.53
N VAL A 36 -6.01 -4.42 -10.92
CA VAL A 36 -6.66 -5.51 -11.64
C VAL A 36 -7.85 -4.96 -12.42
N GLN A 37 -7.87 -5.22 -13.72
CA GLN A 37 -8.97 -4.81 -14.58
C GLN A 37 -10.26 -5.55 -14.22
N ARG A 38 -11.40 -4.86 -14.33
CA ARG A 38 -12.70 -5.43 -13.98
C ARG A 38 -12.96 -6.72 -14.76
N GLY A 39 -13.27 -7.80 -14.04
CA GLY A 39 -13.56 -9.12 -14.63
C GLY A 39 -12.31 -9.91 -15.03
N GLN A 40 -11.11 -9.38 -14.81
CA GLN A 40 -9.86 -10.13 -14.94
C GLN A 40 -9.46 -10.73 -13.59
N PRO A 41 -8.89 -11.94 -13.57
CA PRO A 41 -8.32 -12.52 -12.35
C PRO A 41 -7.02 -11.81 -11.96
N PHE A 42 -6.64 -11.95 -10.70
CA PHE A 42 -5.28 -11.65 -10.25
C PHE A 42 -4.37 -12.84 -10.57
N PHE A 43 -3.21 -12.58 -11.16
CA PHE A 43 -2.20 -13.59 -11.44
C PHE A 43 -1.04 -13.44 -10.46
N TYR A 44 -0.63 -14.57 -9.87
CA TYR A 44 0.56 -14.58 -9.03
C TYR A 44 1.81 -14.31 -9.88
N PRO A 45 2.71 -13.43 -9.45
CA PRO A 45 3.95 -13.17 -10.17
C PRO A 45 4.89 -14.38 -10.11
N ASP A 46 5.43 -14.79 -11.26
CA ASP A 46 6.36 -15.93 -11.38
C ASP A 46 7.69 -15.72 -10.64
N PHE A 47 8.00 -14.48 -10.26
CA PHE A 47 9.22 -14.10 -9.56
C PHE A 47 9.10 -14.11 -8.02
N SER A 48 7.97 -14.53 -7.47
CA SER A 48 7.76 -14.67 -6.02
C SER A 48 7.20 -16.06 -5.69
N THR A 49 7.61 -16.57 -4.54
CA THR A 49 7.13 -17.84 -3.97
C THR A 49 6.21 -17.64 -2.76
N ASP A 50 6.08 -16.39 -2.29
CA ASP A 50 5.33 -16.05 -1.08
C ASP A 50 4.58 -14.73 -1.30
N VAL A 51 3.30 -14.82 -1.65
CA VAL A 51 2.46 -13.67 -1.97
C VAL A 51 1.33 -13.56 -0.96
N HIS A 52 1.33 -12.45 -0.22
CA HIS A 52 0.33 -12.12 0.80
C HIS A 52 -0.74 -11.19 0.23
N TYR A 53 -1.94 -11.26 0.81
CA TYR A 53 -3.02 -10.29 0.61
C TYR A 53 -3.16 -9.42 1.87
N GLU A 54 -3.27 -8.11 1.71
CA GLU A 54 -3.50 -7.14 2.78
C GLU A 54 -4.80 -6.38 2.44
N LEU A 55 -5.87 -6.56 3.22
CA LEU A 55 -7.14 -5.86 2.99
C LEU A 55 -7.05 -4.44 3.57
N GLU A 56 -7.28 -3.44 2.74
CA GLU A 56 -7.10 -2.03 3.10
C GLU A 56 -8.32 -1.18 2.74
N LEU A 57 -8.55 -0.12 3.52
CA LEU A 57 -9.48 0.94 3.18
C LEU A 57 -8.85 1.85 2.12
N VAL A 58 -9.58 2.11 1.03
CA VAL A 58 -9.13 2.95 -0.07
C VAL A 58 -10.00 4.20 -0.15
N LEU A 59 -9.35 5.36 -0.14
CA LEU A 59 -9.99 6.67 -0.30
C LEU A 59 -9.73 7.20 -1.72
N ARG A 60 -10.79 7.62 -2.41
CA ARG A 60 -10.65 8.30 -3.70
C ARG A 60 -10.43 9.79 -3.47
N VAL A 61 -9.19 10.24 -3.65
CA VAL A 61 -8.84 11.68 -3.59
C VAL A 61 -9.46 12.40 -4.79
N SER A 62 -10.35 13.36 -4.52
CA SER A 62 -11.16 14.05 -5.53
C SER A 62 -10.75 15.50 -5.77
N LYS A 63 -9.77 16.02 -5.00
CA LYS A 63 -9.27 17.40 -5.10
C LYS A 63 -7.74 17.43 -5.08
N ASN A 64 -7.17 18.37 -5.83
CA ASN A 64 -5.75 18.70 -5.69
C ASN A 64 -5.53 19.45 -4.38
N GLY A 65 -4.44 19.15 -3.67
CA GLY A 65 -4.07 19.86 -2.46
C GLY A 65 -2.60 19.67 -2.10
N ARG A 66 -2.07 20.63 -1.34
CA ARG A 66 -0.70 20.66 -0.82
C ARG A 66 -0.74 21.36 0.54
N HIS A 67 -0.08 20.79 1.55
CA HIS A 67 -0.11 21.29 2.92
C HIS A 67 -1.55 21.50 3.44
N ILE A 68 -2.41 20.52 3.22
CA ILE A 68 -3.81 20.53 3.67
C ILE A 68 -3.81 20.45 5.20
N GLU A 69 -4.48 21.37 5.87
CA GLU A 69 -4.69 21.27 7.32
C GLU A 69 -5.58 20.07 7.65
N GLU A 70 -5.27 19.39 8.75
CA GLU A 70 -5.95 18.15 9.16
C GLU A 70 -7.47 18.30 9.21
N GLN A 71 -7.97 19.42 9.74
CA GLN A 71 -9.40 19.72 9.83
C GLN A 71 -10.12 19.70 8.47
N PHE A 72 -9.42 19.94 7.36
CA PHE A 72 -9.99 19.95 6.02
C PHE A 72 -9.82 18.62 5.28
N ALA A 73 -9.04 17.67 5.79
CA ALA A 73 -8.67 16.43 5.08
C ALA A 73 -9.90 15.63 4.60
N HIS A 74 -10.96 15.57 5.42
CA HIS A 74 -12.21 14.89 5.08
C HIS A 74 -12.93 15.45 3.84
N THR A 75 -12.61 16.67 3.43
CA THR A 75 -13.20 17.31 2.25
C THR A 75 -12.49 16.97 0.94
N TYR A 76 -11.36 16.24 0.98
CA TYR A 76 -10.50 15.92 -0.17
C TYR A 76 -10.72 14.52 -0.76
N PHE A 77 -11.59 13.71 -0.16
CA PHE A 77 -12.05 12.45 -0.74
C PHE A 77 -13.58 12.42 -0.80
N ASP A 78 -14.12 11.71 -1.78
CA ASP A 78 -15.56 11.66 -2.06
C ASP A 78 -16.12 10.23 -2.14
N ALA A 79 -15.26 9.21 -2.07
CA ALA A 79 -15.65 7.82 -2.10
C ALA A 79 -14.67 6.97 -1.28
N LEU A 80 -15.21 5.87 -0.75
CA LEU A 80 -14.46 4.83 -0.06
C LEU A 80 -14.73 3.48 -0.71
N THR A 81 -13.73 2.62 -0.73
CA THR A 81 -13.84 1.22 -1.14
C THR A 81 -12.84 0.38 -0.36
N LEU A 82 -12.88 -0.93 -0.58
CA LEU A 82 -11.83 -1.85 -0.15
C LEU A 82 -10.88 -2.13 -1.31
N GLY A 83 -9.60 -2.32 -0.98
CA GLY A 83 -8.56 -2.77 -1.90
C GLY A 83 -7.73 -3.88 -1.28
N ILE A 84 -7.10 -4.69 -2.12
CA ILE A 84 -6.13 -5.69 -1.69
C ILE A 84 -4.73 -5.23 -2.10
N ASP A 85 -3.88 -4.96 -1.12
CA ASP A 85 -2.47 -4.69 -1.33
C ASP A 85 -1.70 -6.03 -1.39
N PHE A 86 -1.67 -6.62 -2.57
CA PHE A 86 -0.84 -7.80 -2.82
C PHE A 86 0.64 -7.47 -2.67
N THR A 87 1.35 -8.34 -1.97
CA THR A 87 2.75 -8.16 -1.62
C THR A 87 3.53 -9.45 -1.84
N ALA A 88 4.59 -9.40 -2.64
CA ALA A 88 5.60 -10.46 -2.68
C ALA A 88 6.45 -10.37 -1.40
N ARG A 89 6.07 -11.13 -0.38
CA ARG A 89 6.56 -10.99 0.99
C ARG A 89 8.02 -11.40 1.12
N ASP A 90 8.40 -12.45 0.40
CA ASP A 90 9.78 -12.92 0.27
C ASP A 90 10.69 -11.77 -0.21
N LEU A 91 10.35 -11.15 -1.33
CA LEU A 91 11.11 -10.03 -1.91
C LEU A 91 11.09 -8.80 -1.01
N GLN A 92 9.95 -8.44 -0.43
CA GLN A 92 9.87 -7.29 0.47
C GLN A 92 10.81 -7.46 1.67
N SER A 93 10.91 -8.67 2.21
CA SER A 93 11.78 -8.99 3.35
C SER A 93 13.25 -8.84 2.98
N GLU A 94 13.65 -9.28 1.78
CA GLU A 94 15.02 -9.07 1.27
C GLU A 94 15.34 -7.60 1.01
N LEU A 95 14.42 -6.87 0.38
CA LEU A 95 14.59 -5.44 0.06
C LEU A 95 14.72 -4.62 1.33
N LYS A 96 13.88 -4.89 2.35
CA LYS A 96 13.99 -4.27 3.69
C LYS A 96 15.35 -4.49 4.33
N LYS A 97 15.88 -5.72 4.31
CA LYS A 97 17.20 -6.05 4.87
C LYS A 97 18.34 -5.27 4.19
N LYS A 98 18.20 -5.00 2.89
CA LYS A 98 19.19 -4.28 2.07
C LYS A 98 18.95 -2.76 2.03
N GLY A 99 17.88 -2.26 2.64
CA GLY A 99 17.49 -0.85 2.54
C GLY A 99 17.11 -0.42 1.12
N LEU A 100 16.60 -1.34 0.31
CA LEU A 100 16.26 -1.11 -1.09
C LEU A 100 14.79 -0.70 -1.27
N PRO A 101 14.46 -0.04 -2.41
CA PRO A 101 13.09 0.31 -2.77
C PRO A 101 12.16 -0.92 -2.86
N TRP A 102 10.87 -0.74 -2.59
CA TRP A 102 9.89 -1.83 -2.45
C TRP A 102 9.11 -2.16 -3.72
N GLU A 103 9.39 -1.48 -4.82
CA GLU A 103 8.63 -1.54 -6.07
C GLU A 103 8.52 -2.97 -6.59
N LEU A 104 9.61 -3.75 -6.57
CA LEU A 104 9.56 -5.16 -7.01
C LEU A 104 8.58 -6.01 -6.18
N ALA A 105 8.33 -5.64 -4.93
CA ALA A 105 7.44 -6.38 -4.04
C ALA A 105 6.02 -5.82 -3.97
N LYS A 106 5.81 -4.55 -4.36
CA LYS A 106 4.56 -3.80 -4.14
C LYS A 106 3.96 -3.21 -5.43
N ALA A 107 4.69 -3.02 -6.53
CA ALA A 107 4.25 -2.20 -7.67
C ALA A 107 4.06 -2.98 -8.98
#